data_AF-A0A1G4XFX6-F1
#
_entry.id   AF-A0A1G4XFX6-F1
#
_cell.length_a   1.000
_cell.length_b   1.000
_cell.length_c   1.000
_cell.angle_alpha   90.00
_cell.angle_beta   90.00
_cell.angle_gamma   90.00
#
_symmetry.space_group_name_H-M   'P 1'
#
loop_
_entity.id
_entity.type
_entity.pdbx_description
1 polymer ?
#
loop_
_entity_poly.entity_id
_entity_poly.type
_entity_poly.pdbx_seq_one_letter_code
_entity_poly.pdbx_strand_id
1 'polypeptide(L)'
;MQIEEQHDAALKKVAEMVGDTKFAMLTIMERDGTLRSRPMSTMQLDADGNLWFFTSQSSLKFVEGQRQWQVNLCYVRTDKQDCLSISGSAQFVHDNEKMKDLWTPEIKSWFPNGLDDPDLTLLKVSIVEAEYWDGPR
;
A
#
# COMPACT_ATOMS: atom_id res chain seq x y z
N MET A 1 1.21 10.53 -4.48
CA MET A 1 0.12 9.55 -4.38
C MET A 1 -1.12 10.14 -5.05
N GLN A 2 -1.85 9.35 -5.82
CA GLN A 2 -3.15 9.73 -6.39
C GLN A 2 -4.27 9.32 -5.41
N ILE A 3 -5.29 10.15 -5.23
CA ILE A 3 -6.47 9.81 -4.43
C ILE A 3 -7.69 10.05 -5.31
N GLU A 4 -8.42 8.99 -5.59
CA GLU A 4 -9.71 9.10 -6.27
C GLU A 4 -10.81 9.51 -5.28
N GLU A 5 -11.90 10.07 -5.78
CA GLU A 5 -13.00 10.55 -4.94
C GLU A 5 -13.61 9.41 -4.11
N GLN A 6 -13.64 9.58 -2.79
CA GLN A 6 -14.26 8.64 -1.88
C GLN A 6 -15.67 9.11 -1.55
N HIS A 7 -16.68 8.27 -1.73
CA HIS A 7 -18.07 8.61 -1.41
C HIS A 7 -18.47 8.20 0.00
N ASP A 8 -17.82 7.18 0.57
CA ASP A 8 -18.03 6.73 1.94
C ASP A 8 -17.31 7.63 2.97
N ALA A 9 -17.95 7.89 4.10
CA ALA A 9 -17.41 8.79 5.12
C ALA A 9 -16.16 8.23 5.82
N ALA A 10 -16.09 6.91 6.04
CA ALA A 10 -14.93 6.27 6.64
C ALA A 10 -13.74 6.30 5.66
N LEU A 11 -13.98 6.00 4.37
CA LEU A 11 -12.94 6.09 3.34
C LEU A 11 -12.44 7.53 3.12
N LYS A 12 -13.30 8.55 3.28
CA LYS A 12 -12.85 9.96 3.28
C LYS A 12 -11.84 10.25 4.39
N LYS A 13 -12.07 9.74 5.61
CA LYS A 13 -11.11 9.91 6.72
C LYS A 13 -9.81 9.17 6.44
N VAL A 14 -9.87 7.95 5.90
CA VAL A 14 -8.67 7.24 5.45
C VAL A 14 -7.90 8.07 4.42
N ALA A 15 -8.58 8.57 3.39
CA ALA A 15 -7.99 9.41 2.34
C ALA A 15 -7.25 10.64 2.89
N GLU A 16 -7.86 11.34 3.86
CA GLU A 16 -7.24 12.48 4.54
C GLU A 16 -5.92 12.09 5.24
N MET A 17 -5.93 10.95 5.94
CA MET A 17 -4.77 10.50 6.71
C MET A 17 -3.65 9.94 5.83
N VAL A 18 -4.00 9.21 4.76
CA VAL A 18 -3.00 8.65 3.84
C VAL A 18 -2.41 9.70 2.90
N GLY A 19 -3.18 10.73 2.51
CA GLY A 19 -2.76 11.70 1.49
C GLY A 19 -1.57 12.57 1.86
N ASP A 20 -1.35 12.78 3.15
CA ASP A 20 -0.23 13.58 3.66
C ASP A 20 0.99 12.71 4.03
N THR A 21 0.92 11.39 3.84
CA THR A 21 1.99 10.47 4.26
C THR A 21 2.81 9.97 3.06
N LYS A 22 4.13 10.04 3.16
CA LYS A 22 5.05 9.59 2.09
C LYS A 22 5.15 8.07 1.96
N PHE A 23 5.12 7.37 3.09
CA PHE A 23 5.33 5.92 3.15
C PHE A 23 4.35 5.26 4.13
N ALA A 24 3.88 4.08 3.76
CA ALA A 24 3.23 3.15 4.68
C ALA A 24 4.26 2.14 5.20
N MET A 25 4.13 1.68 6.43
CA MET A 25 4.81 0.50 6.93
C MET A 25 3.93 -0.72 6.67
N LEU A 26 4.30 -1.53 5.68
CA LEU A 26 3.62 -2.78 5.34
C LEU A 26 4.16 -3.90 6.23
N THR A 27 3.30 -4.43 7.08
CA THR A 27 3.60 -5.54 7.98
C THR A 27 2.96 -6.83 7.49
N ILE A 28 3.77 -7.89 7.41
CA ILE A 28 3.38 -9.21 6.95
C ILE A 28 3.91 -10.28 7.91
N MET A 29 3.27 -11.45 7.93
CA MET A 29 3.77 -12.63 8.65
C MET A 29 4.64 -13.48 7.72
N GLU A 30 5.88 -13.73 8.13
CA GLU A 30 6.82 -14.59 7.41
C GLU A 30 6.55 -16.08 7.67
N ARG A 31 7.21 -16.97 6.92
CA ARG A 31 7.03 -18.43 7.06
C ARG A 31 7.38 -18.98 8.45
N ASP A 32 8.27 -18.30 9.18
CA ASP A 32 8.67 -18.67 10.55
C ASP A 32 7.71 -18.12 11.62
N GLY A 33 6.61 -17.46 11.21
CA GLY A 33 5.62 -16.85 12.08
C GLY A 33 6.03 -15.47 12.62
N THR A 34 7.21 -14.96 12.27
CA THR A 34 7.63 -13.61 12.68
C THR A 34 6.91 -12.54 11.86
N LEU A 35 6.69 -11.37 12.47
CA LEU A 35 6.16 -10.21 11.77
C LEU A 35 7.32 -9.35 11.26
N ARG A 36 7.30 -9.03 9.97
CA ARG A 36 8.27 -8.12 9.36
C ARG A 36 7.54 -6.95 8.72
N SER A 37 8.05 -5.75 8.99
CA SER A 37 7.51 -4.52 8.44
C SER A 37 8.51 -3.84 7.52
N ARG A 38 8.02 -3.27 6.41
CA ARG A 38 8.84 -2.67 5.35
C ARG A 38 8.20 -1.35 4.89
N PRO A 39 8.98 -0.29 4.66
CA PRO A 39 8.44 0.95 4.11
C PRO A 39 8.02 0.74 2.65
N MET A 40 6.84 1.23 2.30
CA MET A 40 6.24 1.13 0.96
C MET A 40 5.67 2.48 0.55
N SER A 41 5.93 2.90 -0.69
CA SER A 41 5.32 4.11 -1.26
C SER A 41 3.89 3.80 -1.71
N THR A 42 2.91 4.48 -1.11
CA THR A 42 1.51 4.35 -1.55
C THR A 42 1.34 5.15 -2.84
N MET A 43 0.95 4.47 -3.91
CA MET A 43 0.80 5.07 -5.23
C MET A 43 -0.59 5.66 -5.40
N GLN A 44 -1.61 4.93 -4.96
CA GLN A 44 -2.99 5.35 -5.11
C GLN A 44 -3.89 4.81 -3.98
N LEU A 45 -4.90 5.61 -3.62
CA LEU A 45 -6.16 5.14 -3.05
C LEU A 45 -7.25 5.26 -4.13
N ASP A 46 -7.76 4.14 -4.65
CA ASP A 46 -8.75 4.12 -5.72
C ASP A 46 -10.18 4.35 -5.20
N ALA A 47 -11.14 4.56 -6.11
CA ALA A 47 -12.54 4.83 -5.79
C ALA A 47 -13.24 3.69 -5.03
N ASP A 48 -12.70 2.47 -5.13
CA ASP A 48 -13.19 1.28 -4.43
C ASP A 48 -12.54 1.11 -3.04
N GLY A 49 -11.70 2.06 -2.60
CA GLY A 49 -11.03 2.04 -1.30
C GLY A 49 -9.81 1.11 -1.26
N ASN A 50 -9.21 0.76 -2.39
CA ASN A 50 -8.00 -0.06 -2.43
C ASN A 50 -6.74 0.80 -2.47
N LEU A 51 -5.72 0.34 -1.75
CA LEU A 51 -4.41 0.94 -1.72
C LEU A 51 -3.46 0.19 -2.66
N TRP A 52 -2.80 0.95 -3.52
CA TRP A 52 -1.92 0.41 -4.57
C TRP A 52 -0.46 0.76 -4.31
N PHE A 53 0.41 -0.22 -4.52
CA PHE A 53 1.86 -0.10 -4.34
C PHE A 53 2.59 -0.80 -5.48
N PHE A 54 3.77 -0.31 -5.84
CA PHE A 54 4.72 -1.13 -6.59
C PHE A 54 5.54 -2.00 -5.65
N THR A 55 5.81 -3.22 -6.06
CA THR A 55 6.67 -4.14 -5.33
C THR A 55 7.38 -5.08 -6.29
N SER A 56 8.36 -5.82 -5.78
CA SER A 56 8.97 -6.91 -6.51
C SER A 56 8.35 -8.25 -6.10
N GLN A 57 8.00 -9.11 -7.05
CA GLN A 57 7.40 -10.41 -6.75
C GLN A 57 8.36 -11.25 -5.88
N SER A 58 9.66 -11.16 -6.14
CA SER A 58 10.71 -11.82 -5.39
C SER A 58 10.86 -11.32 -3.93
N SER A 59 10.36 -10.13 -3.58
CA SER A 59 10.49 -9.58 -2.23
C SER A 59 9.54 -10.25 -1.23
N LEU A 60 8.45 -10.85 -1.70
CA LEU A 60 7.43 -11.51 -0.90
C LEU A 60 7.26 -12.99 -1.30
N LYS A 61 8.36 -13.70 -1.60
CA LYS A 61 8.34 -15.15 -1.95
C LYS A 61 7.60 -16.03 -0.95
N PHE A 62 7.43 -15.58 0.29
CA PHE A 62 6.72 -16.35 1.30
C PHE A 62 5.22 -16.49 1.01
N VAL A 63 4.61 -15.56 0.27
CA VAL A 63 3.19 -15.61 -0.18
C VAL A 63 3.02 -16.16 -1.59
N GLU A 64 4.09 -16.64 -2.22
CA GLU A 64 4.04 -17.27 -3.54
C GLU A 64 3.01 -18.41 -3.57
N GLY A 65 2.08 -18.34 -4.53
CA GLY A 65 0.96 -19.30 -4.66
C GLY A 65 -0.29 -18.97 -3.83
N GLN A 66 -0.25 -17.98 -2.94
CA GLN A 66 -1.44 -17.47 -2.28
C GLN A 66 -2.19 -16.50 -3.19
N ARG A 67 -3.51 -16.65 -3.30
CA ARG A 67 -4.35 -15.70 -4.05
C ARG A 67 -4.46 -14.36 -3.33
N GLN A 68 -4.63 -14.42 -2.01
CA GLN A 68 -4.79 -13.29 -1.12
C GLN A 68 -4.19 -13.65 0.24
N TRP A 69 -3.64 -12.66 0.95
CA TRP A 69 -3.11 -12.83 2.30
C TRP A 69 -3.36 -11.60 3.17
N GLN A 70 -3.37 -11.79 4.49
CA GLN A 70 -3.59 -10.70 5.42
C GLN A 70 -2.32 -9.87 5.60
N VAL A 71 -2.51 -8.56 5.64
CA VAL A 71 -1.45 -7.59 5.91
C VAL A 71 -1.96 -6.50 6.85
N ASN A 72 -1.03 -5.80 7.48
CA ASN A 72 -1.31 -4.53 8.13
C ASN A 72 -0.52 -3.41 7.44
N LEU A 73 -1.17 -2.27 7.23
CA LEU A 73 -0.53 -1.02 6.81
C LEU A 73 -0.60 -0.03 7.96
N CYS A 74 0.53 0.54 8.32
CA CYS A 74 0.60 1.61 9.31
C CYS A 74 1.08 2.92 8.65
N TYR A 75 0.32 3.99 8.85
CA TYR A 75 0.67 5.35 8.45
C TYR A 75 0.85 6.19 9.70
N VAL A 76 1.94 6.95 9.76
CA VAL A 76 2.25 7.84 10.89
C VAL A 76 2.58 9.22 10.35
N ARG A 77 1.88 10.22 10.87
CA ARG A 77 2.12 11.63 10.60
C ARG A 77 2.72 12.28 11.82
N THR A 78 4.05 12.29 11.89
CA THR A 78 4.77 12.77 13.07
C THR A 78 4.55 14.26 13.35
N ASP A 79 4.21 15.05 12.32
CA ASP A 79 3.87 16.47 12.42
C ASP A 79 2.54 16.72 13.15
N LYS A 80 1.54 15.87 12.92
CA LYS A 80 0.22 15.95 13.54
C LYS A 80 0.01 15.01 14.73
N GLN A 81 0.95 14.09 14.95
CA GLN A 81 0.82 12.98 15.90
C GLN A 81 -0.35 12.03 15.55
N ASP A 82 -0.73 11.98 14.27
CA ASP A 82 -1.79 11.09 13.80
C ASP A 82 -1.21 9.71 13.44
N CYS A 83 -1.94 8.66 13.80
CA CYS A 83 -1.61 7.28 13.46
C CYS A 83 -2.83 6.60 12.82
N LEU A 84 -2.61 5.83 11.76
CA LEU A 84 -3.62 5.04 11.09
C LEU A 84 -3.11 3.61 10.92
N SER A 85 -3.87 2.64 11.41
CA SER A 85 -3.63 1.21 11.24
C SER A 85 -4.74 0.64 10.35
N ILE A 86 -4.36 -0.05 9.28
CA ILE A 86 -5.28 -0.68 8.34
C ILE A 86 -5.01 -2.18 8.32
N SER A 87 -6.01 -2.97 8.66
CA SER A 87 -6.05 -4.40 8.37
C SER A 87 -6.59 -4.60 6.95
N GLY A 88 -5.83 -5.31 6.11
CA GLY A 88 -6.16 -5.45 4.70
C GLY A 88 -5.92 -6.85 4.16
N SER A 89 -6.57 -7.14 3.02
CA SER A 89 -6.30 -8.31 2.19
C SER A 89 -5.44 -7.87 1.00
N ALA A 90 -4.23 -8.42 0.91
CA ALA A 90 -3.28 -8.10 -0.14
C ALA A 90 -3.28 -9.17 -1.23
N GLN A 91 -3.07 -8.75 -2.47
CA GLN A 91 -2.85 -9.62 -3.62
C GLN A 91 -1.91 -8.98 -4.62
N PHE A 92 -1.17 -9.82 -5.36
CA PHE A 92 -0.47 -9.36 -6.54
C PHE A 92 -1.44 -9.14 -7.70
N VAL A 93 -1.23 -8.04 -8.42
CA VAL A 93 -1.99 -7.70 -9.63
C VAL A 93 -0.99 -7.44 -10.74
N HIS A 94 -1.19 -8.11 -11.87
CA HIS A 94 -0.43 -7.89 -13.09
C HIS A 94 -1.35 -7.27 -14.13
N ASP A 95 -1.41 -5.94 -14.11
CA ASP A 95 -2.23 -5.13 -15.01
C ASP A 95 -1.34 -4.05 -15.62
N ASN A 96 -0.99 -4.24 -16.89
CA ASN A 96 -0.08 -3.35 -17.60
C ASN A 96 -0.65 -1.94 -17.78
N GLU A 97 -1.97 -1.79 -17.86
CA GLU A 97 -2.59 -0.47 -17.99
C GLU A 97 -2.53 0.26 -16.66
N LYS A 98 -2.89 -0.43 -15.57
CA LYS A 98 -2.80 0.14 -14.22
C LYS A 98 -1.36 0.47 -13.83
N MET A 99 -0.41 -0.38 -14.19
CA MET A 99 1.02 -0.12 -13.96
C MET A 99 1.50 1.14 -14.70
N LYS A 100 1.08 1.35 -15.96
CA LYS A 100 1.41 2.56 -16.72
C LYS A 100 0.79 3.81 -16.10
N ASP A 101 -0.46 3.72 -15.66
CA ASP A 101 -1.20 4.82 -15.03
C ASP A 101 -0.57 5.28 -13.70
N LEU A 102 -0.12 4.31 -12.89
CA LEU A 102 0.49 4.59 -11.58
C LEU A 102 1.98 4.94 -11.64
N TRP A 103 2.65 4.72 -12.78
CA TRP A 103 4.09 4.89 -12.87
C TRP A 103 4.53 6.34 -12.68
N THR A 104 5.56 6.54 -11.84
CA THR A 104 6.21 7.83 -11.62
C THR A 104 7.72 7.72 -11.83
N PRO A 105 8.40 8.80 -12.28
CA PRO A 105 9.85 8.78 -12.46
C PRO A 105 10.64 8.41 -11.18
N GLU A 106 10.08 8.70 -10.01
CA GLU A 106 10.69 8.38 -8.71
C GLU A 106 10.85 6.87 -8.52
N ILE A 107 9.90 6.06 -9.00
CA ILE A 107 9.95 4.59 -8.86
C ILE A 107 11.15 3.99 -9.60
N LYS A 108 11.64 4.66 -10.65
CA LYS A 108 12.77 4.20 -11.45
C LYS A 108 14.06 4.05 -10.64
N SER A 109 14.20 4.76 -9.52
CA SER A 109 15.33 4.57 -8.60
C SER A 109 15.38 3.18 -7.97
N TRP A 110 14.23 2.51 -7.83
CA TRP A 110 14.15 1.14 -7.30
C TRP A 110 14.02 0.09 -8.40
N PHE A 111 13.47 0.46 -9.57
CA PHE A 111 13.31 -0.43 -10.74
C PHE A 111 13.96 0.19 -11.98
N PRO A 112 15.27 -0.02 -12.20
CA PRO A 112 16.04 0.63 -13.27
C PRO A 112 15.52 0.32 -14.67
N ASN A 113 14.98 -0.89 -14.88
CA ASN A 113 14.39 -1.33 -16.15
C ASN A 113 12.97 -0.77 -16.36
N GLY A 114 12.42 -0.05 -15.38
CA GLY A 114 11.11 0.57 -15.48
C GLY A 114 9.96 -0.44 -15.50
N LEU A 115 8.94 -0.14 -16.30
CA LEU A 115 7.77 -1.01 -16.49
C LEU A 115 8.10 -2.35 -17.18
N ASP A 116 9.26 -2.45 -17.82
CA ASP A 116 9.73 -3.68 -18.47
C ASP A 116 10.49 -4.60 -17.50
N ASP A 117 10.61 -4.23 -16.22
CA ASP A 117 11.26 -5.08 -15.22
C ASP A 117 10.42 -6.33 -14.94
N PRO A 118 10.95 -7.55 -15.15
CA PRO A 118 10.18 -8.78 -15.03
C PRO A 118 9.78 -9.12 -13.59
N ASP A 119 10.42 -8.51 -12.59
CA ASP A 119 10.09 -8.73 -11.18
C ASP A 119 9.12 -7.65 -10.65
N LEU A 120 8.85 -6.59 -11.42
CA LEU A 120 7.92 -5.53 -11.04
C LEU A 120 6.47 -6.00 -11.12
N THR A 121 5.72 -5.74 -10.05
CA THR A 121 4.29 -6.01 -9.99
C THR A 121 3.57 -4.99 -9.12
N LEU A 122 2.24 -4.96 -9.20
CA LEU A 122 1.41 -4.19 -8.28
C LEU A 122 1.02 -5.05 -7.09
N LEU A 123 1.10 -4.47 -5.91
CA LEU A 123 0.43 -4.96 -4.72
C LEU A 123 -0.85 -4.15 -4.54
N LYS A 124 -1.99 -4.84 -4.60
CA LYS A 124 -3.30 -4.28 -4.25
C LYS A 124 -3.62 -4.69 -2.81
N VAL A 125 -3.93 -3.73 -1.95
CA VAL A 125 -4.43 -3.97 -0.60
C VAL A 125 -5.85 -3.45 -0.50
N SER A 126 -6.81 -4.36 -0.35
CA SER A 126 -8.21 -4.03 -0.07
C SER A 126 -8.39 -3.84 1.44
N ILE A 127 -8.94 -2.69 1.83
CA ILE A 127 -9.18 -2.35 3.23
C ILE A 127 -10.28 -3.27 3.79
N VAL A 128 -10.01 -3.92 4.91
CA VAL A 128 -11.00 -4.71 5.67
C VAL A 128 -11.46 -3.92 6.88
N GLU A 129 -10.52 -3.33 7.61
CA GLU A 129 -10.78 -2.53 8.80
C GLU A 129 -9.69 -1.46 8.94
N ALA A 130 -10.07 -0.31 9.51
CA ALA A 130 -9.15 0.80 9.76
C ALA A 130 -9.42 1.40 11.14
N GLU A 131 -8.36 1.57 11.92
CA GLU A 131 -8.36 2.27 13.20
C GLU A 131 -7.44 3.48 13.11
N TYR A 132 -7.86 4.60 13.69
CA TYR A 132 -7.06 5.81 13.71
C TYR A 132 -7.04 6.46 15.08
N TRP A 133 -5.94 7.18 15.32
CA TRP A 133 -5.72 8.00 16.50
C TRP A 133 -5.26 9.37 16.02
N ASP A 134 -6.08 10.39 16.30
CA ASP A 134 -5.74 11.78 15.99
C ASP A 134 -4.96 12.38 17.17
N GLY A 135 -3.92 13.16 16.85
CA GLY A 135 -3.17 13.91 17.86
C GLY A 135 -4.01 14.97 18.56
N PRO A 136 -3.55 15.50 19.71
CA PRO A 136 -4.19 16.65 20.35
C PRO A 136 -4.24 17.85 19.38
N ARG A 137 -5.39 18.52 19.33
CA ARG A 137 -5.64 19.69 18.47
C ARG A 137 -5.08 20.98 19.06
#